data_AF-A0A699HFG1-F1
#
_entry.id   AF-A0A699HFG1-F1
#
_cell.length_a   1.000
_cell.length_b   1.000
_cell.length_c   1.000
_cell.angle_alpha   90.00
_cell.angle_beta   90.00
_cell.angle_gamma   90.00
#
_symmetry.space_group_name_H-M   'P 1'
#
loop_
_entity.id
_entity.type
_entity.pdbx_description
1 polymer ?
#
loop_
_entity_poly.entity_id
_entity_poly.type
_entity_poly.pdbx_seq_one_letter_code
_entity_poly.pdbx_strand_id
1 'polypeptide(L)'
;MVKDMETHFDMTMRQKAVFECLRAPHAQDFLLAIPIDGLGQYMSPVEYRTILKYSLMIPLFSVDAICPVCRKACFDYFEEHAIHCKELLRFKYRHDMVRDVLFDICRRVGIFAKKEAPVNYLTDPLDGRSTLRPADVLAALKAASGKVTKHEKACIENQHVLIPFVFDTFGFLASEVVELLSRVQRVMHNNVMTPRSMNVVFKRIGFAIKNRLAAQLVARLPSTSM
;
A
#
# COMPACT_ATOMS: atom_id res chain seq x y z
N MET A 1 27.86 30.31 15.46
CA MET A 1 27.10 29.70 16.57
C MET A 1 25.80 29.14 15.98
N VAL A 2 25.73 27.83 15.77
CA VAL A 2 24.46 27.17 15.44
C VAL A 2 23.67 27.18 16.73
N LYS A 3 22.53 27.87 16.76
CA LYS A 3 21.58 27.70 17.87
C LYS A 3 21.11 26.26 17.80
N ASP A 4 21.40 25.46 18.81
CA ASP A 4 20.73 24.18 18.99
C ASP A 4 19.24 24.44 19.00
N MET A 5 18.54 23.85 18.04
CA MET A 5 17.09 23.94 17.95
C MET A 5 16.53 23.20 19.17
N GLU A 6 15.67 23.85 19.96
CA GLU A 6 14.98 23.18 21.06
C GLU A 6 14.22 21.97 20.49
N THR A 7 14.68 20.75 20.81
CA THR A 7 14.22 19.51 20.19
C THR A 7 13.05 18.85 20.93
N HIS A 8 12.37 19.57 21.84
CA HIS A 8 11.20 19.03 22.49
C HIS A 8 9.93 19.29 21.65
N PHE A 9 9.79 18.53 20.56
CA PHE A 9 8.57 18.47 19.78
C PHE A 9 7.60 17.51 20.47
N ASP A 10 6.54 18.05 21.09
CA ASP A 10 5.47 17.21 21.62
C ASP A 10 4.63 16.64 20.47
N MET A 11 5.02 15.44 20.02
CA MET A 11 4.29 14.70 19.00
C MET A 11 3.21 13.84 19.64
N THR A 12 2.00 13.95 19.11
CA THR A 12 0.91 13.01 19.40
C THR A 12 1.33 11.57 19.09
N MET A 13 0.71 10.57 19.75
CA MET A 13 0.96 9.15 19.46
C MET A 13 0.79 8.83 17.96
N ARG A 14 -0.15 9.49 17.30
CA ARG A 14 -0.37 9.35 15.86
C ARG A 14 0.80 9.89 15.04
N GLN A 15 1.28 11.09 15.32
CA GLN A 15 2.43 11.67 14.62
C GLN A 15 3.66 10.79 14.77
N LYS A 16 3.89 10.23 15.97
CA LYS A 16 4.94 9.24 16.21
C LYS A 16 4.75 8.00 15.32
N ALA A 17 3.55 7.44 15.27
CA ALA A 17 3.28 6.27 14.43
C ALA A 17 3.48 6.55 12.93
N VAL A 18 2.96 7.67 12.42
CA VAL A 18 3.15 8.07 11.01
C VAL A 18 4.62 8.30 10.69
N PHE A 19 5.35 8.98 11.59
CA PHE A 19 6.77 9.21 11.43
C PHE A 19 7.55 7.90 11.35
N GLU A 20 7.25 6.92 12.21
CA GLU A 20 7.86 5.60 12.16
C GLU A 20 7.57 4.88 10.83
N CYS A 21 6.33 4.93 10.34
CA CYS A 21 6.00 4.35 9.04
C CYS A 21 6.74 5.02 7.89
N LEU A 22 6.89 6.34 7.91
CA LEU A 22 7.61 7.10 6.88
C LEU A 22 9.12 6.92 6.93
N ARG A 23 9.67 6.60 8.11
CA ARG A 23 11.09 6.32 8.31
C ARG A 23 11.47 4.89 7.91
N ALA A 24 10.48 4.00 7.80
CA ALA A 24 10.72 2.61 7.43
C ALA A 24 11.41 2.49 6.06
N PRO A 25 12.26 1.47 5.86
CA PRO A 25 12.91 1.24 4.57
C PRO A 25 11.90 1.19 3.44
N HIS A 26 12.22 1.84 2.32
CA HIS A 26 11.42 1.88 1.10
C HIS A 26 10.06 2.59 1.18
N ALA A 27 9.66 3.12 2.35
CA ALA A 27 8.35 3.78 2.51
C ALA A 27 8.17 5.01 1.60
N GLN A 28 9.27 5.70 1.30
CA GLN A 28 9.29 6.91 0.47
C GLN A 28 9.85 6.68 -0.94
N ASP A 29 10.12 5.43 -1.34
CA ASP A 29 10.72 5.13 -2.65
C ASP A 29 9.84 5.58 -3.82
N PHE A 30 8.54 5.80 -3.59
CA PHE A 30 7.64 6.37 -4.59
C PHE A 30 8.07 7.77 -5.07
N LEU A 31 8.75 8.55 -4.24
CA LEU A 31 9.30 9.87 -4.60
C LEU A 31 10.42 9.77 -5.63
N LEU A 32 11.07 8.61 -5.69
CA LEU A 32 12.16 8.29 -6.60
C LEU A 32 11.70 7.48 -7.82
N ALA A 33 10.39 7.27 -7.96
CA ALA A 33 9.81 6.59 -9.10
C ALA A 33 9.79 7.52 -10.32
N ILE A 34 10.25 7.02 -11.47
CA ILE A 34 10.20 7.77 -12.72
C ILE A 34 8.75 7.73 -13.24
N PRO A 35 8.14 8.86 -13.61
CA PRO A 35 6.79 8.88 -14.13
C PRO A 35 6.78 8.29 -15.54
N ILE A 36 6.30 7.05 -15.67
CA ILE A 36 6.23 6.32 -16.94
C ILE A 36 4.81 5.77 -17.11
N ASP A 37 4.06 6.38 -18.02
CA ASP A 37 2.64 6.06 -18.27
C ASP A 37 2.46 4.59 -18.67
N GLY A 38 3.33 4.06 -19.53
CA GLY A 38 3.31 2.65 -19.95
C GLY A 38 3.56 1.64 -18.83
N LEU A 39 4.00 2.10 -17.65
CA LEU A 39 4.16 1.27 -16.44
C LEU A 39 3.06 1.50 -15.40
N GLY A 40 2.09 2.36 -15.71
CA GLY A 40 1.07 2.82 -14.75
C GLY A 40 1.66 3.70 -13.64
N GLN A 41 2.85 4.29 -13.86
CA GLN A 41 3.54 5.15 -12.90
C GLN A 41 3.22 6.63 -13.14
N TYR A 42 1.95 6.96 -13.29
CA TYR A 42 1.50 8.33 -13.48
C TYR A 42 0.63 8.76 -12.31
N MET A 43 0.84 10.01 -11.87
CA MET A 43 0.04 10.69 -10.87
C MET A 43 -0.13 12.13 -11.33
N SER A 44 -1.37 12.63 -11.31
CA SER A 44 -1.63 14.04 -11.64
C SER A 44 -0.99 14.97 -10.60
N PRO A 45 -0.72 16.25 -10.95
CA PRO A 45 -0.18 17.21 -9.99
C PRO A 45 -1.02 17.35 -8.71
N VAL A 46 -2.35 17.25 -8.82
CA VAL A 46 -3.28 17.31 -7.69
C VAL A 46 -3.11 16.09 -6.80
N GLU A 47 -3.09 14.88 -7.38
CA GLU A 47 -2.85 13.63 -6.65
C GLU A 47 -1.49 13.64 -5.92
N TYR A 48 -0.43 14.09 -6.61
CA TYR A 48 0.92 14.14 -6.03
C TYR A 48 1.01 15.10 -4.84
N ARG A 49 0.49 16.32 -5.00
CA ARG A 49 0.44 17.31 -3.90
C ARG A 49 -0.40 16.80 -2.73
N THR A 50 -1.50 16.10 -3.02
CA THR A 50 -2.39 15.53 -2.00
C THR A 50 -1.67 14.47 -1.18
N ILE A 51 -0.93 13.56 -1.82
CA ILE A 51 -0.14 12.53 -1.12
C ILE A 51 0.99 13.13 -0.28
N LEU A 52 1.67 14.15 -0.79
CA LEU A 52 2.72 14.83 -0.03
C LEU A 52 2.15 15.49 1.22
N LYS A 53 1.07 16.27 1.08
CA LYS A 53 0.38 16.90 2.21
C LYS A 53 -0.08 15.86 3.23
N TYR A 54 -0.73 14.79 2.77
CA TYR A 54 -1.18 13.71 3.63
C TYR A 54 -0.02 13.03 4.38
N SER A 55 1.10 12.76 3.69
CA SER A 55 2.29 12.15 4.31
C SER A 55 2.95 13.09 5.33
N LEU A 56 2.86 14.40 5.12
CA LEU A 56 3.34 15.41 6.08
C LEU A 56 2.30 15.73 7.17
N MET A 57 1.17 15.02 7.21
CA MET A 57 0.06 15.25 8.13
C MET A 57 -0.50 16.68 8.05
N ILE A 58 -0.41 17.31 6.87
CA ILE A 58 -1.06 18.59 6.58
C ILE A 58 -2.53 18.31 6.27
N PRO A 59 -3.49 18.95 6.97
CA PRO A 59 -4.92 18.79 6.67
C PRO A 59 -5.25 19.12 5.21
N LEU A 60 -5.95 18.22 4.53
CA LEU A 60 -6.52 18.36 3.19
C LEU A 60 -7.96 18.86 3.22
N PHE A 61 -8.73 18.51 4.25
CA PHE A 61 -10.12 18.92 4.44
C PHE A 61 -10.27 19.87 5.63
N SER A 62 -11.32 20.69 5.62
CA SER A 62 -11.74 21.42 6.80
C SER A 62 -12.22 20.45 7.87
N VAL A 63 -11.88 20.74 9.13
CA VAL A 63 -12.39 19.99 10.28
C VAL A 63 -13.91 19.99 10.25
N ASP A 64 -14.53 18.85 10.56
CA ASP A 64 -15.98 18.64 10.58
C ASP A 64 -16.69 18.72 9.22
N ALA A 65 -15.96 18.87 8.11
CA ALA A 65 -16.56 18.81 6.77
C ALA A 65 -17.20 17.44 6.52
N ILE A 66 -18.44 17.43 6.05
CA ILE A 66 -19.18 16.20 5.76
C ILE A 66 -18.53 15.50 4.55
N CYS A 67 -18.25 14.21 4.70
CA CYS A 67 -17.70 13.41 3.61
C CYS A 67 -18.63 13.43 2.39
N PRO A 68 -18.19 13.91 1.22
CA PRO A 68 -19.06 14.07 0.05
C PRO A 68 -19.50 12.72 -0.54
N VAL A 69 -18.79 11.64 -0.20
CA VAL A 69 -19.06 10.28 -0.69
C VAL A 69 -20.18 9.61 0.10
N CYS A 70 -20.06 9.52 1.43
CA CYS A 70 -21.05 8.81 2.25
C CYS A 70 -22.15 9.73 2.77
N ARG A 71 -21.87 11.04 2.91
CA ARG A 71 -22.72 12.05 3.56
C ARG A 71 -23.18 11.71 4.97
N LYS A 72 -22.52 10.75 5.63
CA LYS A 72 -22.88 10.20 6.96
C LYS A 72 -21.89 10.57 8.06
N ALA A 73 -20.63 10.79 7.70
CA ALA A 73 -19.57 11.07 8.65
C ALA A 73 -18.82 12.33 8.24
N CYS A 74 -18.34 13.06 9.23
CA CYS A 74 -17.44 14.18 9.02
C CYS A 74 -16.00 13.68 8.92
N PHE A 75 -15.17 14.45 8.22
CA PHE A 75 -13.72 14.26 8.29
C PHE A 75 -13.24 14.64 9.68
N ASP A 76 -12.55 13.70 10.32
CA ASP A 76 -11.70 13.97 11.47
C ASP A 76 -10.51 14.84 11.02
N TYR A 77 -9.87 15.53 11.97
CA TYR A 77 -8.67 16.36 11.73
C TYR A 77 -7.57 15.63 10.93
N PHE A 78 -7.56 14.29 10.96
CA PHE A 78 -6.57 13.45 10.29
C PHE A 78 -7.14 12.54 9.19
N GLU A 79 -8.40 12.76 8.82
CA GLU A 79 -9.00 12.23 7.59
C GLU A 79 -9.03 10.70 7.50
N GLU A 80 -9.03 10.00 8.64
CA GLU A 80 -9.22 8.55 8.71
C GLU A 80 -10.48 8.13 7.97
N HIS A 81 -11.55 8.94 8.07
CA HIS A 81 -12.77 8.64 7.35
C HIS A 81 -12.53 8.58 5.83
N ALA A 82 -11.72 9.48 5.25
CA ALA A 82 -11.44 9.49 3.82
C ALA A 82 -10.80 8.17 3.33
N ILE A 83 -10.04 7.53 4.20
CA ILE A 83 -9.28 6.31 3.93
C ILE A 83 -10.10 5.06 4.15
N HIS A 84 -11.11 5.10 5.04
CA HIS A 84 -11.89 3.94 5.50
C HIS A 84 -13.39 4.01 5.18
N CYS A 85 -13.85 5.05 4.48
CA CYS A 85 -15.24 5.27 4.09
C CYS A 85 -15.83 4.14 3.23
N LYS A 86 -16.60 3.23 3.85
CA LYS A 86 -17.16 2.01 3.21
C LYS A 86 -17.99 2.23 1.94
N GLU A 87 -18.63 3.39 1.80
CA GLU A 87 -19.47 3.74 0.63
C GLU A 87 -18.65 4.00 -0.63
N LEU A 88 -17.35 4.28 -0.48
CA LEU A 88 -16.47 4.29 -1.64
C LEU A 88 -16.16 2.84 -2.00
N LEU A 89 -16.84 2.29 -3.00
CA LEU A 89 -16.60 0.94 -3.57
C LEU A 89 -15.14 0.67 -4.01
N ARG A 90 -14.22 1.62 -3.82
CA ARG A 90 -12.82 1.60 -4.24
C ARG A 90 -11.85 0.87 -3.29
N PHE A 91 -12.30 0.23 -2.21
CA PHE A 91 -11.41 -0.53 -1.29
C PHE A 91 -10.79 -1.77 -1.91
N LYS A 92 -11.56 -2.54 -2.70
CA LYS A 92 -11.04 -3.74 -3.40
C LYS A 92 -9.77 -3.45 -4.22
N TYR A 93 -9.70 -2.24 -4.77
CA TYR A 93 -8.68 -1.86 -5.73
C TYR A 93 -7.29 -1.57 -5.16
N ARG A 94 -7.12 -1.28 -3.85
CA ARG A 94 -5.76 -1.03 -3.31
C ARG A 94 -4.92 -2.30 -3.36
N HIS A 95 -5.53 -3.40 -2.93
CA HIS A 95 -4.91 -4.71 -2.94
C HIS A 95 -4.77 -5.23 -4.37
N ASP A 96 -5.79 -5.06 -5.20
CA ASP A 96 -5.75 -5.44 -6.62
C ASP A 96 -4.62 -4.73 -7.38
N MET A 97 -4.43 -3.42 -7.17
CA MET A 97 -3.42 -2.65 -7.88
C MET A 97 -2.00 -3.08 -7.46
N VAL A 98 -1.74 -3.27 -6.17
CA VAL A 98 -0.46 -3.79 -5.69
C VAL A 98 -0.22 -5.21 -6.20
N ARG A 99 -1.24 -6.08 -6.19
CA ARG A 99 -1.19 -7.43 -6.77
C ARG A 99 -0.85 -7.38 -8.26
N ASP A 100 -1.51 -6.51 -9.02
CA ASP A 100 -1.33 -6.42 -10.47
C ASP A 100 0.04 -5.86 -10.84
N VAL A 101 0.56 -4.88 -10.08
CA VAL A 101 1.93 -4.38 -10.24
C VAL A 101 2.95 -5.46 -9.89
N LEU A 102 2.77 -6.19 -8.78
CA LEU A 102 3.64 -7.31 -8.42
C LEU A 102 3.64 -8.39 -9.50
N PHE A 103 2.47 -8.74 -10.04
CA PHE A 103 2.34 -9.69 -11.13
C PHE A 103 3.04 -9.24 -12.41
N ASP A 104 2.89 -7.96 -12.80
CA ASP A 104 3.59 -7.41 -13.96
C ASP A 104 5.12 -7.39 -13.76
N ILE A 105 5.59 -7.07 -12.55
CA ILE A 105 7.01 -7.19 -12.19
C ILE A 105 7.48 -8.64 -12.38
N CYS A 106 6.80 -9.62 -11.77
CA CYS A 106 7.14 -11.04 -11.88
C CYS A 106 7.23 -11.48 -13.36
N ARG A 107 6.21 -11.14 -14.16
CA ARG A 107 6.17 -11.47 -15.59
C ARG A 107 7.36 -10.90 -16.36
N ARG A 108 7.75 -9.65 -16.08
CA ARG A 108 8.88 -8.99 -16.78
C ARG A 108 10.24 -9.55 -16.40
N VAL A 109 10.38 -10.10 -15.20
CA VAL A 109 11.65 -10.67 -14.72
C VAL A 109 11.76 -12.18 -14.99
N GLY A 110 10.77 -12.77 -15.67
CA GLY A 110 10.72 -14.20 -16.00
C GLY A 110 10.24 -15.09 -14.85
N ILE A 111 9.65 -14.52 -13.78
CA ILE A 111 9.04 -15.31 -12.72
C ILE A 111 7.63 -15.70 -13.15
N PHE A 112 7.38 -17.01 -13.24
CA PHE A 112 6.05 -17.53 -13.44
C PHE A 112 5.18 -17.23 -12.22
N ALA A 113 4.18 -16.38 -12.39
CA ALA A 113 3.21 -16.04 -11.37
C ALA A 113 1.80 -16.27 -11.92
N LYS A 114 0.85 -16.59 -11.04
CA LYS A 114 -0.57 -16.67 -11.37
C LYS A 114 -1.36 -15.78 -10.41
N LYS A 115 -2.14 -14.84 -10.94
CA LYS A 115 -3.05 -14.03 -10.12
C LYS A 115 -4.24 -14.86 -9.71
N GLU A 116 -4.67 -14.69 -8.47
CA GLU A 116 -5.91 -15.26 -7.94
C GLU A 116 -6.08 -16.74 -8.27
N ALA A 117 -4.98 -17.51 -8.21
CA ALA A 117 -5.05 -18.94 -8.46
C ALA A 117 -6.14 -19.53 -7.56
N PRO A 118 -7.08 -20.32 -8.10
CA PRO A 118 -8.07 -21.00 -7.29
C PRO A 118 -7.32 -21.99 -6.41
N VAL A 119 -7.04 -21.57 -5.18
CA VAL A 119 -6.45 -22.45 -4.17
C VAL A 119 -7.66 -23.09 -3.50
N ASN A 120 -8.09 -24.24 -4.01
CA ASN A 120 -9.27 -24.98 -3.51
C ASN A 120 -9.18 -25.36 -2.01
N TYR A 121 -8.07 -25.02 -1.35
CA TYR A 121 -7.75 -25.32 0.04
C TYR A 121 -7.83 -24.09 0.96
N LEU A 122 -8.01 -22.87 0.42
CA LEU A 122 -8.27 -21.66 1.25
C LEU A 122 -9.75 -21.51 1.65
N THR A 123 -10.57 -22.48 1.26
CA THR A 123 -11.99 -22.59 1.60
C THR A 123 -12.13 -22.88 3.09
N ASP A 124 -12.95 -22.08 3.78
CA ASP A 124 -13.32 -22.37 5.16
C ASP A 124 -14.34 -23.52 5.18
N PRO A 125 -14.07 -24.66 5.81
CA PRO A 125 -15.01 -25.78 5.85
C PRO A 125 -16.35 -25.43 6.50
N LEU A 126 -16.39 -24.41 7.36
CA LEU A 126 -17.60 -23.98 8.07
C LEU A 126 -18.42 -22.92 7.32
N ASP A 127 -17.80 -22.20 6.39
CA ASP A 127 -18.41 -21.07 5.69
C ASP A 127 -18.51 -21.41 4.20
N GLY A 128 -19.49 -22.27 3.85
CA GLY A 128 -19.75 -22.78 2.50
C GLY A 128 -20.07 -21.73 1.43
N ARG A 129 -19.74 -20.46 1.66
CA ARG A 129 -19.95 -19.31 0.78
C ARG A 129 -18.65 -18.59 0.38
N SER A 130 -17.47 -18.96 0.87
CA SER A 130 -16.29 -18.11 0.74
C SER A 130 -15.18 -18.68 -0.16
N THR A 131 -15.19 -18.31 -1.44
CA THR A 131 -14.02 -18.45 -2.34
C THR A 131 -13.00 -17.36 -1.99
N LEU A 132 -12.18 -17.57 -0.96
CA LEU A 132 -11.11 -16.61 -0.60
C LEU A 132 -10.03 -16.61 -1.67
N ARG A 133 -9.61 -15.40 -2.07
CA ARG A 133 -8.59 -15.18 -3.10
C ARG A 133 -7.28 -14.78 -2.44
N PRO A 134 -6.11 -15.06 -3.05
CA PRO A 134 -4.81 -14.58 -2.58
C PRO A 134 -4.73 -13.07 -2.30
N ALA A 135 -5.51 -12.24 -3.01
CA ALA A 135 -5.61 -10.79 -2.75
C ALA A 135 -6.18 -10.48 -1.36
N ASP A 136 -6.99 -11.40 -0.81
CA ASP A 136 -7.50 -11.33 0.55
C ASP A 136 -6.41 -11.61 1.59
N VAL A 137 -5.16 -11.95 1.22
CA VAL A 137 -4.04 -12.09 2.19
C VAL A 137 -3.25 -10.78 2.33
N LEU A 138 -3.49 -9.80 1.46
CA LEU A 138 -2.84 -8.48 1.50
C LEU A 138 -3.45 -7.62 2.62
N ALA A 139 -2.72 -7.34 3.71
CA ALA A 139 -3.33 -6.81 4.93
C ALA A 139 -2.34 -6.09 5.86
N ALA A 140 -2.82 -5.28 6.81
CA ALA A 140 -1.99 -4.74 7.91
C ALA A 140 -1.64 -5.84 8.94
N LEU A 141 -0.58 -5.68 9.74
CA LEU A 141 -0.05 -6.72 10.66
C LEU A 141 -1.10 -7.47 11.50
N LYS A 142 -2.03 -6.76 12.15
CA LYS A 142 -3.11 -7.39 12.93
C LYS A 142 -4.06 -8.23 12.07
N ALA A 143 -4.45 -7.71 10.91
CA ALA A 143 -5.31 -8.42 9.97
C ALA A 143 -4.57 -9.56 9.27
N ALA A 144 -3.25 -9.42 9.08
CA ALA A 144 -2.39 -10.46 8.52
C ALA A 144 -2.30 -11.67 9.46
N SER A 145 -2.12 -11.45 10.78
CA SER A 145 -2.10 -12.54 11.76
C SER A 145 -3.36 -13.41 11.70
N GLY A 146 -4.56 -12.81 11.65
CA GLY A 146 -5.82 -13.56 11.51
C GLY A 146 -5.98 -14.28 10.16
N LYS A 147 -5.34 -13.79 9.10
CA LYS A 147 -5.33 -14.44 7.78
C LYS A 147 -4.32 -15.59 7.72
N VAL A 148 -3.15 -15.43 8.35
CA VAL A 148 -2.13 -16.48 8.46
C VAL A 148 -2.69 -17.67 9.24
N THR A 149 -3.28 -17.45 10.42
CA THR A 149 -3.89 -18.55 11.21
C THR A 149 -4.95 -19.32 10.43
N LYS A 150 -5.71 -18.64 9.57
CA LYS A 150 -6.74 -19.27 8.74
C LYS A 150 -6.17 -20.12 7.59
N HIS A 151 -4.99 -19.77 7.06
CA HIS A 151 -4.53 -20.28 5.76
C HIS A 151 -3.22 -21.07 5.81
N GLU A 152 -2.41 -20.85 6.83
CA GLU A 152 -1.08 -21.45 6.96
C GLU A 152 -1.13 -22.98 6.94
N LYS A 153 -2.06 -23.58 7.70
CA LYS A 153 -2.24 -25.04 7.72
C LYS A 153 -2.51 -25.61 6.33
N ALA A 154 -3.46 -25.03 5.60
CA ALA A 154 -3.81 -25.49 4.26
C ALA A 154 -2.65 -25.31 3.26
N CYS A 155 -1.87 -24.23 3.39
CA CYS A 155 -0.68 -24.04 2.56
C CYS A 155 0.37 -25.11 2.84
N ILE A 156 0.67 -25.39 4.11
CA ILE A 156 1.65 -26.41 4.51
C ILE A 156 1.24 -27.81 4.01
N GLU A 157 -0.03 -28.19 4.20
CA GLU A 157 -0.57 -29.47 3.74
C GLU A 157 -0.43 -29.67 2.22
N ASN A 158 -0.44 -28.57 1.45
CA ASN A 158 -0.27 -28.58 0.00
C ASN A 158 1.15 -28.21 -0.45
N GLN A 159 2.15 -28.30 0.44
CA GLN A 159 3.56 -28.03 0.14
C GLN A 159 3.82 -26.61 -0.40
N HIS A 160 3.02 -25.64 0.06
CA HIS A 160 3.15 -24.24 -0.29
C HIS A 160 3.59 -23.41 0.93
N VAL A 161 4.49 -22.46 0.68
CA VAL A 161 4.85 -21.44 1.67
C VAL A 161 3.88 -20.27 1.53
N LEU A 162 3.26 -19.87 2.64
CA LEU A 162 2.43 -18.68 2.71
C LEU A 162 3.29 -17.48 3.14
N ILE A 163 3.34 -16.44 2.33
CA ILE A 163 3.95 -15.16 2.71
C ILE A 163 2.85 -14.10 2.67
N PRO A 164 2.38 -13.60 3.82
CA PRO A 164 1.42 -12.51 3.82
C PRO A 164 2.13 -11.25 3.33
N PHE A 165 1.53 -10.59 2.34
CA PHE A 165 2.05 -9.33 1.88
C PHE A 165 1.44 -8.22 2.73
N VAL A 166 2.23 -7.66 3.65
CA VAL A 166 1.80 -6.69 4.64
C VAL A 166 2.34 -5.30 4.33
N PHE A 167 1.44 -4.33 4.22
CA PHE A 167 1.79 -2.91 4.04
C PHE A 167 0.75 -1.97 4.65
N ASP A 168 1.13 -0.70 4.82
CA ASP A 168 0.24 0.36 5.30
C ASP A 168 0.01 1.50 4.27
N THR A 169 -0.82 2.48 4.63
CA THR A 169 -1.10 3.64 3.77
C THR A 169 0.08 4.60 3.61
N PHE A 170 1.02 4.61 4.56
CA PHE A 170 2.19 5.47 4.53
C PHE A 170 3.35 4.87 3.74
N GLY A 171 3.25 3.62 3.31
CA GLY A 171 4.25 2.92 2.50
C GLY A 171 5.12 1.95 3.30
N PHE A 172 4.85 1.78 4.60
CA PHE A 172 5.50 0.74 5.40
C PHE A 172 5.27 -0.63 4.75
N LEU A 173 6.32 -1.43 4.68
CA LEU A 173 6.30 -2.82 4.27
C LEU A 173 6.84 -3.67 5.42
N ALA A 174 6.18 -4.77 5.76
CA ALA A 174 6.73 -5.71 6.74
C ALA A 174 8.04 -6.34 6.23
N SER A 175 8.90 -6.78 7.16
CA SER A 175 10.20 -7.38 6.87
C SER A 175 10.13 -8.50 5.82
N GLU A 176 9.15 -9.39 5.95
CA GLU A 176 8.93 -10.53 5.07
C GLU A 176 8.61 -10.08 3.64
N VAL A 177 7.92 -8.95 3.50
CA VAL A 177 7.64 -8.33 2.20
C VAL A 177 8.89 -7.72 1.61
N VAL A 178 9.68 -7.00 2.42
CA VAL A 178 10.94 -6.41 1.98
C VAL A 178 11.90 -7.50 1.51
N GLU A 179 11.98 -8.62 2.22
CA GLU A 179 12.76 -9.79 1.82
C GLU A 179 12.26 -10.40 0.52
N LEU A 180 10.94 -10.61 0.38
CA LEU A 180 10.33 -11.12 -0.84
C LEU A 180 10.64 -10.22 -2.05
N LEU A 181 10.44 -8.90 -1.92
CA LEU A 181 10.70 -7.93 -2.98
C LEU A 181 12.20 -7.84 -3.30
N SER A 182 13.07 -7.96 -2.31
CA SER A 182 14.52 -8.01 -2.51
C SER A 182 14.95 -9.23 -3.33
N ARG A 183 14.31 -10.39 -3.09
CA ARG A 183 14.52 -11.60 -3.91
C ARG A 183 14.08 -11.37 -5.36
N VAL A 184 12.90 -10.79 -5.57
CA VAL A 184 12.40 -10.45 -6.93
C VAL A 184 13.34 -9.46 -7.62
N GLN A 185 13.82 -8.45 -6.90
CA GLN A 185 14.78 -7.48 -7.42
C GLN A 185 16.12 -8.13 -7.80
N ARG A 186 16.59 -9.11 -7.03
CA ARG A 186 17.80 -9.87 -7.38
C ARG A 186 17.64 -10.64 -8.69
N VAL A 187 16.49 -11.28 -8.89
CA VAL A 187 16.18 -11.95 -10.17
C VAL A 187 16.17 -10.95 -11.33
N MET A 188 15.59 -9.77 -11.12
CA MET A 188 15.59 -8.69 -12.11
C MET A 188 17.00 -8.22 -12.50
N HIS A 189 17.89 -8.06 -11.52
CA HIS A 189 19.29 -7.69 -11.77
C HIS A 189 20.05 -8.77 -12.54
N ASN A 190 19.78 -10.05 -12.29
CA ASN A 190 20.42 -11.14 -13.01
C ASN A 190 19.92 -11.27 -14.45
N ASN A 191 18.63 -10.99 -14.69
CA ASN A 191 17.98 -11.31 -15.96
C ASN A 191 17.83 -10.12 -16.93
N VAL A 192 17.69 -8.89 -16.43
CA VAL A 192 17.13 -7.78 -17.24
C VAL A 192 17.86 -6.44 -17.07
N MET A 193 18.36 -6.12 -15.87
CA MET A 193 18.73 -4.74 -15.51
C MET A 193 20.22 -4.53 -15.24
N THR A 194 20.76 -3.41 -15.71
CA THR A 194 22.13 -2.96 -15.35
C THR A 194 22.21 -2.52 -13.87
N PRO A 195 23.40 -2.48 -13.24
CA PRO A 195 23.56 -2.15 -11.82
C PRO A 195 23.02 -0.76 -11.40
N ARG A 196 22.77 0.15 -12.34
CA ARG A 196 22.33 1.53 -12.06
C ARG A 196 20.87 1.65 -11.61
N SER A 197 20.01 0.69 -11.97
CA SER A 197 18.59 0.69 -11.64
C SER A 197 18.30 -0.04 -10.32
N MET A 198 18.85 0.49 -9.21
CA MET A 198 18.55 -0.03 -7.88
C MET A 198 17.12 0.35 -7.44
N ASN A 199 16.46 -0.58 -6.75
CA ASN A 199 15.17 -0.37 -6.07
C ASN A 199 13.96 -0.14 -6.99
N VAL A 200 14.04 -0.52 -8.28
CA VAL A 200 12.90 -0.35 -9.21
C VAL A 200 11.66 -1.12 -8.75
N VAL A 201 11.83 -2.31 -8.14
CA VAL A 201 10.71 -3.08 -7.58
C VAL A 201 10.02 -2.29 -6.46
N PHE A 202 10.80 -1.79 -5.50
CA PHE A 202 10.30 -0.99 -4.38
C PHE A 202 9.65 0.32 -4.83
N LYS A 203 10.28 1.04 -5.76
CA LYS A 203 9.71 2.26 -6.37
C LYS A 203 8.36 1.99 -7.02
N ARG A 204 8.23 0.90 -7.78
CA ARG A 204 6.96 0.53 -8.45
C ARG A 204 5.86 0.17 -7.45
N ILE A 205 6.19 -0.62 -6.42
CA ILE A 205 5.22 -1.00 -5.38
C ILE A 205 4.82 0.22 -4.54
N GLY A 206 5.78 1.00 -4.07
CA GLY A 206 5.52 2.23 -3.31
C GLY A 206 4.67 3.21 -4.10
N PHE A 207 4.95 3.39 -5.39
CA PHE A 207 4.14 4.22 -6.27
C PHE A 207 2.71 3.69 -6.39
N ALA A 208 2.51 2.38 -6.56
CA ALA A 208 1.18 1.79 -6.64
C ALA A 208 0.34 2.05 -5.36
N ILE A 209 0.97 1.90 -4.19
CA ILE A 209 0.34 2.17 -2.88
C ILE A 209 -0.10 3.63 -2.80
N LYS A 210 0.80 4.57 -3.12
CA LYS A 210 0.52 6.01 -3.04
C LYS A 210 -0.45 6.49 -4.10
N ASN A 211 -0.35 6.00 -5.32
CA ASN A 211 -1.22 6.41 -6.42
C ASN A 211 -2.69 6.08 -6.11
N ARG A 212 -2.95 4.88 -5.58
CA ARG A 212 -4.32 4.53 -5.23
C ARG A 212 -4.85 5.32 -4.03
N LEU A 213 -4.01 5.63 -3.06
CA LEU A 213 -4.36 6.50 -1.95
C LEU A 213 -4.67 7.93 -2.44
N ALA A 214 -3.91 8.43 -3.41
CA ALA A 214 -4.10 9.76 -3.98
C ALA A 214 -5.48 9.87 -4.63
N ALA A 215 -5.81 8.91 -5.49
CA ALA A 215 -7.12 8.83 -6.15
C ALA A 215 -8.28 8.71 -5.16
N GLN A 216 -8.07 8.15 -3.97
CA GLN A 216 -9.08 8.10 -2.90
C GLN A 216 -9.26 9.47 -2.24
N LEU A 217 -8.19 10.19 -1.95
CA LEU A 217 -8.24 11.51 -1.30
C LEU A 217 -8.77 12.58 -2.27
N VAL A 218 -8.28 12.60 -3.51
CA VAL A 218 -8.69 13.57 -4.54
C VAL A 218 -10.18 13.48 -4.88
N ALA A 219 -10.76 12.28 -4.86
CA ALA A 219 -12.20 12.09 -5.08
C ALA A 219 -13.09 12.80 -4.05
N ARG A 220 -12.50 13.35 -2.98
CA ARG A 220 -13.19 14.07 -1.89
C ARG A 220 -12.77 15.53 -1.78
N LEU A 221 -11.76 15.96 -2.54
CA LEU A 221 -11.32 17.34 -2.49
C LEU A 221 -12.45 18.27 -2.95
N PRO A 222 -12.62 19.43 -2.30
CA PRO A 222 -13.53 20.46 -2.78
C PRO A 222 -13.19 20.85 -4.22
N SER A 223 -14.19 21.18 -5.03
CA SER A 223 -14.01 21.60 -6.42
C SER A 223 -13.13 22.85 -6.58
N THR A 224 -12.95 23.63 -5.52
CA THR A 224 -12.07 24.81 -5.45
C THR A 224 -10.59 24.47 -5.27
N SER A 225 -10.26 23.21 -4.99
CA SER A 225 -8.91 22.72 -4.69
C SER A 225 -8.29 21.92 -5.83
N MET A 226 -9.01 21.75 -6.95
CA MET A 226 -8.57 21.10 -8.19
C MET A 226 -7.99 22.13 -9.16
#